data_AF-A0A5C9EGF6-F1
#
_entry.id   AF-A0A5C9EGF6-F1
#
_cell.length_a   1.000
_cell.length_b   1.000
_cell.length_c   1.000
_cell.angle_alpha   90.00
_cell.angle_beta   90.00
_cell.angle_gamma   90.00
#
_symmetry.space_group_name_H-M   'P 1'
#
loop_
_entity.id
_entity.type
_entity.pdbx_description
1 polymer ?
#
loop_
_entity_poly.entity_id
_entity_poly.type
_entity_poly.pdbx_seq_one_letter_code
_entity_poly.pdbx_strand_id
1 'polypeptide(L)' 'MKLVSVNIPEKYLKALEVFVAERKFPNRSEAIRTGIRDLIKREFLRKDNKQNRSENDKFNPNEGTS' A
#
# COMPACT_ATOMS: atom_id res chain seq x y z
N MET A 1 -15.34 1.83 -14.54
CA MET A 1 -13.90 1.49 -14.55
C MET A 1 -13.27 2.02 -15.84
N LYS A 2 -11.99 2.39 -15.85
CA LYS A 2 -11.24 2.76 -17.06
C LYS A 2 -10.33 1.60 -17.48
N LEU A 3 -10.17 1.37 -18.78
CA LEU A 3 -9.26 0.36 -19.32
C LEU A 3 -7.82 0.89 -19.27
N VAL A 4 -6.90 0.05 -18.79
CA VAL A 4 -5.46 0.35 -18.75
C VAL A 4 -4.73 -0.85 -19.34
N SER A 5 -3.84 -0.61 -20.29
CA SER A 5 -2.97 -1.62 -20.89
C SER A 5 -1.56 -1.48 -20.32
N VAL A 6 -0.98 -2.58 -19.86
CA VAL A 6 0.38 -2.62 -19.30
C VAL A 6 1.14 -3.81 -19.88
N ASN A 7 2.44 -3.67 -20.07
CA ASN A 7 3.31 -4.78 -20.45
C ASN A 7 4.03 -5.31 -19.22
N ILE A 8 3.91 -6.61 -18.94
CA ILE A 8 4.52 -7.25 -17.77
C ILE A 8 5.22 -8.55 -18.17
N PRO A 9 6.31 -8.94 -17.46
CA PRO A 9 6.95 -10.23 -17.67
C PRO A 9 6.01 -11.41 -17.50
N GLU A 10 6.19 -12.45 -18.32
CA GLU A 10 5.33 -13.64 -18.32
C GLU A 10 5.31 -14.37 -16.97
N LYS A 11 6.43 -14.33 -16.23
CA LYS A 11 6.51 -14.91 -14.89
C LYS A 11 5.48 -14.33 -13.92
N TYR A 12 5.19 -13.03 -14.01
CA TYR A 12 4.18 -12.39 -13.16
C TYR A 12 2.76 -12.71 -13.60
N LEU A 13 2.54 -12.85 -14.92
CA LEU A 13 1.25 -13.30 -15.44
C LEU A 13 0.93 -14.71 -14.95
N LYS A 14 1.90 -15.63 -14.99
CA LYS A 14 1.76 -17.00 -14.44
C LYS A 14 1.42 -16.98 -12.95
N ALA A 15 2.08 -16.13 -12.16
CA ALA A 15 1.76 -15.98 -10.75
C ALA A 15 0.33 -15.49 -10.50
N LEU A 16 -0.16 -14.53 -11.31
CA LEU A 16 -1.55 -14.07 -11.25
C LEU A 16 -2.53 -15.19 -11.62
N GLU A 17 -2.20 -16.02 -12.61
CA GLU A 17 -3.03 -17.17 -13.00
C GLU A 17 -3.12 -18.22 -11.90
N VAL A 18 -2.02 -18.49 -11.19
CA VAL A 18 -2.04 -19.37 -10.01
C VAL A 18 -3.01 -18.85 -8.95
N PHE A 19 -3.00 -17.54 -8.65
CA PHE A 19 -3.93 -16.99 -7.67
C PHE A 19 -5.41 -17.11 -8.07
N VAL A 20 -5.70 -17.03 -9.38
CA VAL A 20 -7.06 -17.25 -9.88
C VAL A 20 -7.43 -18.73 -9.84
N ALA A 21 -6.51 -19.62 -10.20
CA ALA A 21 -6.70 -21.06 -10.13
C ALA A 21 -6.96 -21.55 -8.69
N GLU A 22 -6.25 -20.97 -7.72
CA GLU A 22 -6.45 -21.20 -6.27
C GLU A 22 -7.73 -20.53 -5.73
N ARG A 23 -8.55 -19.91 -6.58
CA ARG A 23 -9.78 -19.18 -6.20
C ARG A 23 -9.56 -18.04 -5.19
N LYS A 24 -8.32 -17.58 -5.01
CA LYS A 24 -8.01 -16.41 -4.18
C LYS A 24 -8.55 -15.12 -4.77
N PHE A 25 -8.56 -15.04 -6.11
CA PHE A 25 -9.20 -13.95 -6.84
C PHE A 25 -10.09 -14.50 -7.95
N PRO A 26 -11.21 -13.82 -8.26
CA PRO A 26 -12.13 -14.28 -9.30
C PRO A 26 -11.55 -14.14 -10.71
N ASN A 27 -10.61 -13.21 -10.93
CA ASN A 27 -9.91 -13.02 -12.19
C ASN A 27 -8.61 -12.22 -12.01
N ARG A 28 -7.78 -12.21 -13.06
CA ARG A 28 -6.49 -11.49 -13.09
C ARG A 28 -6.66 -9.99 -12.82
N SER A 29 -7.72 -9.39 -13.36
CA SER A 29 -7.99 -7.95 -13.21
C SER A 29 -8.31 -7.57 -11.76
N GLU A 30 -9.05 -8.40 -11.02
CA GLU A 30 -9.34 -8.21 -9.60
C GLU A 30 -8.09 -8.39 -8.73
N ALA A 31 -7.24 -9.38 -9.05
CA ALA A 31 -5.95 -9.56 -8.38
C ALA A 31 -5.06 -8.31 -8.54
N ILE A 32 -4.93 -7.81 -9.77
CA ILE A 32 -4.16 -6.59 -10.07
C ILE A 32 -4.74 -5.37 -9.34
N ARG A 33 -6.06 -5.17 -9.41
CA ARG A 33 -6.72 -4.04 -8.72
C ARG A 33 -6.52 -4.09 -7.21
N THR A 34 -6.58 -5.28 -6.62
CA THR A 34 -6.35 -5.46 -5.17
C THR A 34 -4.91 -5.11 -4.81
N GLY A 35 -3.93 -5.61 -5.58
CA GLY A 35 -2.52 -5.27 -5.38
C GLY A 35 -2.24 -3.76 -5.48
N ILE A 36 -2.85 -3.07 -6.46
CA ILE A 36 -2.73 -1.62 -6.60
C ILE A 36 -3.37 -0.89 -5.40
N ARG A 37 -4.56 -1.31 -4.97
CA ARG A 37 -5.23 -0.72 -3.80
C ARG A 37 -4.38 -0.84 -2.54
N ASP A 38 -3.83 -2.01 -2.29
CA ASP A 38 -3.04 -2.28 -1.08
C ASP A 38 -1.71 -1.53 -1.11
N LEU A 39 -1.09 -1.43 -2.30
CA LEU A 39 0.08 -0.58 -2.51
C LEU A 39 -0.22 0.88 -2.16
N ILE A 40 -1.30 1.46 -2.72
CA ILE A 40 -1.70 2.84 -2.46
C ILE A 40 -1.95 3.05 -0.97
N LYS A 41 -2.77 2.19 -0.33
CA LYS A 41 -3.04 2.28 1.10
C LYS A 41 -1.75 2.28 1.92
N ARG A 42 -0.84 1.35 1.65
CA ARG A 42 0.43 1.24 2.39
C ARG A 42 1.30 2.50 2.28
N GLU A 43 1.39 3.08 1.09
CA GLU A 43 2.21 4.28 0.87
C GLU A 43 1.55 5.54 1.42
N PHE A 44 0.21 5.65 1.41
CA PHE A 44 -0.51 6.76 2.04
C PHE A 44 -0.43 6.71 3.56
N LEU A 45 -0.65 5.55 4.19
CA LEU A 45 -0.51 5.39 5.65
C LEU A 45 0.91 5.76 6.14
N ARG A 46 1.95 5.55 5.32
CA ARG A 46 3.32 5.97 5.64
C ARG A 46 3.50 7.48 5.65
N LYS A 47 2.77 8.23 4.82
CA LYS A 47 2.85 9.69 4.79
C LYS A 47 2.15 10.32 5.99
N ASP A 48 0.99 9.81 6.38
CA ASP A 48 0.22 10.32 7.53
C ASP A 48 0.99 10.16 8.86
N ASN A 49 1.78 9.10 8.99
CA ASN A 49 2.61 8.83 10.17
C ASN A 49 3.90 9.65 10.24
N LYS A 50 4.32 10.34 9.17
CA LYS A 50 5.52 11.18 9.17
C LYS A 50 5.22 12.63 9.56
N GLN A 51 3.98 13.08 9.42
CA GLN A 51 3.55 14.42 9.83
C GLN A 51 3.18 14.51 11.32
N ASN A 52 2.63 13.44 11.91
CA ASN A 52 2.22 13.44 13.32
C ASN A 52 3.33 13.14 14.36
N ARG A 53 4.57 12.89 13.91
CA ARG A 53 5.68 12.53 14.82
C ARG A 53 6.63 13.69 15.15
N SER A 54 6.40 14.88 14.58
CA SER A 54 7.30 16.04 14.73
C SER A 54 6.76 17.14 15.66
N GLU A 55 5.51 17.05 16.11
CA GLU A 55 4.89 18.08 16.98
C GLU A 55 4.79 17.69 18.46
N ASN A 56 4.95 16.41 18.81
CA ASN A 56 4.79 15.95 20.20
C ASN A 56 6.08 15.99 21.06
N ASP A 57 7.24 16.38 20.50
CA ASP A 57 8.51 16.47 21.24
C ASP A 57 8.85 17.90 21.72
N LYS A 58 7.93 18.87 21.64
CA LYS A 58 8.21 20.29 21.97
C LYS A 58 7.57 20.84 23.26
N PHE A 59 7.09 20.00 24.17
CA PHE A 59 6.65 20.50 25.47
C PHE A 59 7.10 19.57 26.61
N ASN A 60 8.32 19.80 27.10
CA ASN A 60 8.74 19.35 28.42
C ASN A 60 8.76 20.58 29.35
N PRO A 61 7.73 20.81 30.19
CA PRO A 61 7.69 21.93 31.12
C PRO A 61 8.56 21.71 32.38
N ASN A 62 9.36 20.65 32.46
CA ASN A 62 10.11 20.29 33.67
C ASN A 62 11.59 20.68 33.64
N GLU A 63 12.00 21.61 32.79
CA GLU A 63 13.31 22.25 32.92
C GLU A 63 13.19 23.60 33.62
N GLY A 64 13.57 23.59 34.90
CA GLY A 64 14.08 24.78 35.59
C GLY A 64 13.07 25.51 36.47
N THR A 65 13.11 25.22 37.77
CA THR A 65 13.70 26.17 38.73
C THR A 65 14.28 25.37 39.89
N SER A 66 15.53 25.68 40.21
CA SER A 66 16.28 25.23 41.39
C SER A 66 15.60 25.60 42.70
#